data_AF-A0A7Y7P557-F1
#
_entry.id   AF-A0A7Y7P557-F1
#
_cell.length_a   1.000
_cell.length_b   1.000
_cell.length_c   1.000
_cell.angle_alpha   90.00
_cell.angle_beta   90.00
_cell.angle_gamma   90.00
#
_symmetry.space_group_name_H-M   'P 1'
#
loop_
_entity.id
_entity.type
_entity.pdbx_description
1 polymer ?
#
loop_
_entity_poly.entity_id
_entity_poly.type
_entity_poly.pdbx_seq_one_letter_code
_entity_poly.pdbx_strand_id
1 'polypeptide(L)' 'NQRSVFSAFTSRTKQEESGITIHFVNQNYDDGDIIFQAKCKVLENDTPEILAQRIHALEYEYYPEIIVKLIEAL' A
#
# COMPACT_ATOMS: atom_id res chain seq x y z
N ASN A 1 10.64 -16.60 -8.31
CA ASN A 1 9.30 -15.98 -8.36
C ASN A 1 9.05 -15.15 -7.11
N GLN A 2 9.67 -13.97 -7.06
CA GLN A 2 9.51 -13.00 -5.96
C GLN A 2 8.12 -12.39 -6.04
N ARG A 3 7.28 -12.69 -5.05
CA ARG A 3 5.94 -12.14 -4.90
C ARG A 3 6.05 -10.99 -3.91
N SER A 4 5.94 -9.76 -4.37
CA SER A 4 5.70 -8.61 -3.49
C SER A 4 4.37 -8.84 -2.77
N VAL A 5 4.36 -8.66 -1.45
CA VAL A 5 3.15 -8.75 -0.65
C VAL A 5 2.54 -7.36 -0.57
N PHE A 6 1.28 -7.27 -0.97
CA PHE A 6 0.46 -6.07 -0.98
C PHE A 6 -0.51 -6.13 0.20
N SER A 7 -0.48 -5.13 1.07
CA SER A 7 -1.45 -4.97 2.16
C SER A 7 -2.21 -3.65 1.94
N ALA A 8 -3.43 -3.77 1.41
CA ALA A 8 -4.42 -2.70 1.51
C ALA A 8 -5.03 -2.77 2.90
N PHE A 9 -4.79 -1.73 3.71
CA PHE A 9 -5.39 -1.63 5.03
C PHE A 9 -6.56 -0.65 5.03
N THR A 10 -7.67 -1.07 5.62
CA THR A 10 -8.81 -0.22 5.94
C THR A 10 -8.94 -0.18 7.46
N SER A 11 -8.55 0.94 8.09
CA SER A 11 -8.80 1.14 9.51
C SER A 11 -10.26 1.50 9.73
N ARG A 12 -11.04 0.62 10.36
CA ARG A 12 -12.41 0.95 10.81
C ARG A 12 -12.45 1.74 12.12
N THR A 13 -11.29 2.11 12.69
CA THR A 13 -11.22 2.89 13.93
C THR A 13 -11.11 4.37 13.62
N LYS A 14 -12.25 5.03 13.33
CA LYS A 14 -12.44 6.48 13.47
C LYS A 14 -11.36 7.38 12.81
N GLN A 15 -10.72 6.91 11.74
CA GLN A 15 -9.80 7.69 10.93
C GLN A 15 -10.20 7.52 9.47
N GLU A 16 -10.56 8.63 8.85
CA GLU A 16 -11.09 8.78 7.49
C GLU A 16 -9.99 8.53 6.43
N GLU A 17 -9.17 7.49 6.60
CA GLU A 17 -7.99 7.23 5.79
C GLU A 17 -7.84 5.74 5.46
N SER A 18 -7.49 5.47 4.20
CA SER A 18 -7.09 4.16 3.70
C SER A 18 -5.80 4.32 2.89
N GLY A 19 -5.24 3.26 2.32
CA GLY A 19 -3.98 3.38 1.61
C GLY A 19 -3.30 2.06 1.32
N ILE A 20 -2.05 2.18 0.89
CA ILE A 20 -1.18 1.08 0.52
C ILE A 20 0.03 1.05 1.44
N THR A 21 0.48 -0.17 1.75
CA THR A 21 1.77 -0.39 2.43
C THR A 21 2.60 -1.36 1.59
N ILE A 22 3.84 -0.97 1.30
CA ILE A 22 4.86 -1.78 0.62
C ILE A 22 5.87 -2.19 1.69
N HIS A 23 6.06 -3.49 1.87
CA HIS A 23 6.98 -4.04 2.86
C HIS A 23 7.81 -5.19 2.27
N PHE A 24 8.94 -5.50 2.89
CA PHE A 24 9.72 -6.67 2.50
C PHE A 24 9.00 -7.96 2.89
N VAL A 25 9.20 -9.02 2.12
CA VAL A 25 8.65 -10.35 2.42
C VAL A 25 9.74 -11.17 3.10
N ASN A 26 9.48 -11.62 4.32
CA ASN A 26 10.33 -12.57 5.03
C ASN A 26 9.62 -13.93 5.21
N GLN A 27 10.34 -14.91 5.74
CA GLN A 27 9.80 -16.25 6.01
C GLN A 27 8.83 -16.28 7.20
N ASN A 28 8.87 -15.25 8.05
CA ASN A 28 7.85 -15.00 9.06
C ASN A 28 6.70 -14.24 8.42
N TYR A 29 5.47 -14.70 8.62
CA TYR A 29 4.31 -13.96 8.14
C TYR A 29 4.22 -12.63 8.91
N ASP A 30 4.05 -11.51 8.20
CA ASP A 30 3.77 -10.17 8.76
C ASP A 30 4.90 -9.45 9.55
N ASP A 31 6.16 -9.88 9.47
CA ASP A 31 7.29 -9.24 10.19
C ASP A 31 8.28 -8.54 9.24
N GLY A 32 7.78 -8.13 8.07
CA GLY A 32 8.59 -7.46 7.06
C GLY A 32 8.76 -5.98 7.34
N ASP A 33 9.99 -5.45 7.22
CA ASP A 33 10.23 -4.01 7.34
C ASP A 33 9.40 -3.23 6.31
N ILE A 34 8.72 -2.19 6.78
CA ILE A 34 7.93 -1.30 5.94
C ILE A 34 8.89 -0.47 5.09
N ILE A 35 8.77 -0.59 3.78
CA ILE A 35 9.56 0.16 2.79
C ILE A 35 8.89 1.50 2.52
N PHE A 36 7.57 1.48 2.35
CA PHE A 36 6.80 2.66 2.00
C PHE A 36 5.34 2.53 2.42
N GLN A 37 4.71 3.64 2.78
CA GLN A 37 3.28 3.70 3.06
C GLN A 37 2.71 4.98 2.49
N ALA A 38 1.65 4.85 1.68
CA ALA A 38 0.88 5.98 1.17
C ALA A 38 -0.57 5.88 1.67
N LYS A 39 -1.15 7.02 2.00
CA LYS A 39 -2.52 7.13 2.49
C LYS A 39 -3.34 8.01 1.57
N CYS A 40 -4.61 7.65 1.39
CA CYS A 40 -5.65 8.48 0.81
C CYS A 40 -6.79 8.66 1.81
N LYS A 41 -7.46 9.81 1.72
CA LYS A 41 -8.67 10.05 2.51
C LYS A 41 -9.81 9.18 2.00
N VAL A 42 -10.64 8.71 2.92
CA VAL A 42 -11.95 8.09 2.65
C VAL A 42 -12.99 9.18 2.85
N LEU A 43 -13.72 9.49 1.78
CA LEU A 43 -14.77 10.50 1.80
C LEU A 43 -16.08 9.86 2.26
N GLU A 44 -16.96 10.63 2.91
CA GLU A 44 -18.25 10.13 3.43
C GLU A 44 -19.15 9.49 2.36
N ASN A 45 -18.99 9.91 1.10
CA ASN A 45 -19.76 9.38 -0.04
C ASN A 45 -18.98 8.35 -0.88
N ASP A 46 -17.79 7.92 -0.44
CA ASP A 46 -17.06 6.89 -1.17
C ASP A 46 -17.78 5.54 -1.07
N THR A 47 -17.99 4.90 -2.21
CA THR A 47 -18.32 3.48 -2.24
C THR A 47 -17.03 2.65 -2.13
N PRO A 48 -17.12 1.38 -1.69
CA PRO A 48 -15.97 0.49 -1.67
C PRO A 48 -15.22 0.41 -3.01
N GLU A 49 -15.95 0.51 -4.13
CA GLU A 49 -15.37 0.49 -5.49
C GLU A 49 -14.56 1.77 -5.77
N ILE A 50 -15.07 2.94 -5.39
CA ILE A 50 -14.37 4.22 -5.57
C ILE A 50 -13.10 4.24 -4.70
N LEU A 51 -13.22 3.74 -3.46
CA LEU A 51 -12.08 3.63 -2.56
C LEU A 51 -11.02 2.67 -3.12
N ALA A 52 -11.43 1.51 -3.63
CA ALA A 52 -10.53 0.55 -4.25
C ALA A 52 -9.82 1.14 -5.48
N GLN A 53 -10.53 1.87 -6.34
CA GLN A 53 -9.91 2.56 -7.48
C GLN A 53 -8.84 3.57 -7.04
N ARG A 54 -9.10 4.31 -5.95
CA ARG A 54 -8.13 5.26 -5.40
C ARG A 54 -6.89 4.56 -4.84
N ILE A 55 -7.09 3.46 -4.12
CA ILE A 55 -6.00 2.62 -3.59
C ILE A 55 -5.17 2.04 -4.76
N HIS A 56 -5.83 1.50 -5.79
CA HIS A 56 -5.13 0.98 -6.97
C HIS A 56 -4.37 2.07 -7.74
N ALA A 57 -4.90 3.28 -7.82
CA ALA A 57 -4.17 4.40 -8.42
C ALA A 57 -2.85 4.68 -7.67
N LEU A 58 -2.89 4.66 -6.33
CA LEU A 58 -1.68 4.77 -5.51
C LEU A 58 -0.70 3.61 -5.79
N GLU A 59 -1.20 2.39 -5.97
CA GLU A 59 -0.33 1.26 -6.33
C GLU A 59 0.41 1.51 -7.64
N TYR A 60 -0.31 1.89 -8.69
CA TYR A 60 0.29 2.14 -10.01
C TYR A 60 1.31 3.28 -9.99
N GLU A 61 1.10 4.27 -9.14
CA GLU A 61 2.00 5.41 -8.98
C GLU A 61 3.26 5.02 -8.19
N TYR A 62 3.10 4.52 -6.97
CA TYR A 62 4.21 4.36 -6.04
C TYR A 62 4.95 3.03 -6.20
N TYR A 63 4.27 1.96 -6.62
CA TYR A 63 4.92 0.66 -6.73
C TYR A 63 6.12 0.65 -7.67
N PRO A 64 6.04 1.09 -8.95
CA PRO A 64 7.20 1.10 -9.83
C PRO A 64 8.31 2.03 -9.32
N GLU A 65 7.95 3.19 -8.77
CA GLU A 65 8.92 4.16 -8.25
C GLU A 65 9.72 3.59 -7.07
N ILE A 66 9.05 2.94 -6.10
CA ILE A 66 9.71 2.34 -4.94
C ILE A 66 10.60 1.18 -5.36
N ILE A 67 10.19 0.36 -6.33
CA ILE A 67 11.02 -0.73 -6.85
C ILE A 67 12.29 -0.17 -7.52
N VAL A 68 12.19 0.88 -8.33
CA VAL A 68 13.37 1.51 -8.96
C VAL A 68 14.30 2.08 -7.88
N LYS A 69 13.77 2.83 -6.91
CA LYS A 69 14.56 3.37 -5.79
C LYS A 69 15.29 2.30 -5.00
N LEU A 70 14.64 1.14 -4.76
CA LEU A 70 15.27 0.02 -4.09
C LEU A 70 16.42 -0.57 -4.90
N ILE A 71 16.26 -0.69 -6.23
CA ILE A 71 17.31 -1.22 -7.11
C ILE A 71 18.49 -0.26 -7.21
N GLU A 72 18.24 1.05 -7.28
CA GLU A 72 19.30 2.08 -7.32
C GLU A 72 20.06 2.24 -6.00
N ALA A 73 19.44 1.87 -4.88
CA ALA A 73 20.05 1.92 -3.55
C ALA A 73 20.91 0.68 -3.22
N LEU A 74 20.98 -0.31 -4.11
CA LEU A 74 21.87 -1.48 -4.02
C LEU A 74 23.25 -1.17 -4.59
#